data_AF-A0A6L5GF44-F1
#
_entry.id   AF-A0A6L5GF44-F1
#
_cell.length_a   1.000
_cell.length_b   1.000
_cell.length_c   1.000
_cell.angle_alpha   90.00
_cell.angle_beta   90.00
_cell.angle_gamma   90.00
#
_symmetry.space_group_name_H-M   'P 1'
#
loop_
_entity.id
_entity.type
_entity.pdbx_description
1 polymer ?
#
loop_
_entity_poly.entity_id
_entity_poly.type
_entity_poly.pdbx_seq_one_letter_code
_entity_poly.pdbx_strand_id
1 'polypeptide(L)'
;MIETTSIRDDQGGLLVSTAQVATRSSASYAGLLAELLGRKVPVEPLPGGYRLDFGIGEGLLNFGPESLSLLVTADDGASLSNLRDALAVHLERLGHRDNLRVVWR
;
A
#
# COMPACT_ATOMS: atom_id res chain seq x y z
N MET A 1 20.63 -9.01 15.88
CA MET A 1 19.25 -9.25 15.42
C MET A 1 18.88 -8.10 14.50
N ILE A 2 19.09 -8.26 13.20
CA ILE A 2 18.49 -7.48 12.11
C ILE A 2 18.70 -8.32 10.85
N GLU A 3 17.68 -9.08 10.48
CA GLU A 3 17.67 -9.91 9.27
C GLU A 3 17.15 -9.02 8.14
N THR A 4 18.06 -8.26 7.54
CA THR A 4 17.80 -7.54 6.29
C THR A 4 18.15 -8.48 5.14
N THR A 5 17.17 -9.17 4.59
CA THR A 5 17.32 -9.87 3.31
C THR A 5 15.97 -9.94 2.62
N SER A 6 15.65 -8.84 1.95
CA SER A 6 14.69 -8.85 0.86
C SER A 6 15.41 -9.22 -0.43
N ILE A 7 15.07 -10.43 -0.90
CA ILE A 7 14.71 -10.78 -2.29
C ILE A 7 15.85 -10.81 -3.32
N ARG A 8 16.09 -12.03 -3.82
CA ARG A 8 16.87 -12.34 -5.03
C ARG A 8 16.04 -11.97 -6.27
N ASP A 9 16.68 -11.40 -7.28
CA ASP A 9 16.17 -11.39 -8.66
C ASP A 9 17.19 -12.06 -9.60
N ASP A 10 16.67 -12.77 -10.62
CA ASP A 10 17.33 -13.02 -11.92
C ASP A 10 16.34 -13.54 -13.00
N GLN A 11 15.13 -14.03 -12.65
CA GLN A 11 14.17 -14.66 -13.57
C GLN A 11 12.71 -14.39 -13.10
N GLY A 12 11.95 -13.50 -13.75
CA GLY A 12 10.57 -13.19 -13.33
C GLY A 12 10.50 -12.42 -12.00
N GLY A 13 11.02 -11.20 -12.01
CA GLY A 13 11.25 -10.42 -10.79
C GLY A 13 9.99 -9.81 -10.18
N LEU A 14 9.94 -9.82 -8.85
CA LEU A 14 8.94 -9.09 -8.07
C LEU A 14 8.98 -7.60 -8.43
N LEU A 15 7.92 -7.10 -9.06
CA LEU A 15 7.76 -5.69 -9.37
C LEU A 15 7.29 -4.93 -8.13
N VAL A 16 7.67 -3.67 -8.04
CA VAL A 16 7.33 -2.79 -6.94
C VAL A 16 6.88 -1.43 -7.47
N SER A 17 5.87 -0.83 -6.84
CA SER A 17 5.52 0.58 -7.02
C SER A 17 5.25 1.23 -5.67
N THR A 18 5.62 2.50 -5.55
CA THR A 18 5.48 3.26 -4.29
C THR A 18 4.78 4.58 -4.53
N ALA A 19 4.04 5.04 -3.53
CA ALA A 19 3.46 6.38 -3.51
C ALA A 19 3.57 6.98 -2.11
N GLN A 20 3.69 8.31 -2.06
CA GLN A 20 3.68 9.05 -0.80
C GLN A 20 2.60 10.12 -0.87
N VAL A 21 1.72 10.12 0.12
CA VAL A 21 0.60 11.06 0.23
C VAL A 21 0.85 11.94 1.45
N ALA A 22 1.01 13.24 1.23
CA ALA A 22 1.16 14.21 2.32
C ALA A 22 -0.19 14.38 3.06
N THR A 23 -0.21 14.05 4.35
CA THR A 23 -1.39 14.20 5.21
C THR A 23 -1.01 14.04 6.68
N ARG A 24 -1.58 14.89 7.54
CA ARG A 24 -1.44 14.77 9.00
C ARG A 24 -2.38 13.70 9.60
N SER A 25 -3.30 13.19 8.79
CA SER A 25 -4.27 12.16 9.18
C SER A 25 -3.92 10.78 8.60
N SER A 26 -2.62 10.55 8.33
CA SER A 26 -2.09 9.33 7.72
C SER A 26 -2.55 8.04 8.41
N ALA A 27 -2.50 7.99 9.76
CA ALA A 27 -2.89 6.81 10.54
C ALA A 27 -4.39 6.52 10.39
N SER A 28 -5.23 7.56 10.42
CA SER A 28 -6.67 7.43 10.21
C SER A 28 -6.98 6.91 8.81
N TYR A 29 -6.35 7.48 7.78
CA TYR A 29 -6.53 7.04 6.41
C TYR A 29 -6.03 5.61 6.16
N ALA A 30 -4.88 5.23 6.74
CA ALA A 30 -4.38 3.87 6.67
C ALA A 30 -5.36 2.88 7.31
N GLY A 31 -5.89 3.19 8.50
CA GLY A 31 -6.88 2.35 9.18
C GLY A 31 -8.18 2.20 8.40
N LEU A 32 -8.71 3.29 7.84
CA LEU A 32 -9.92 3.26 7.00
C LEU A 32 -9.71 2.42 5.73
N LEU A 33 -8.55 2.56 5.08
CA LEU A 33 -8.22 1.79 3.89
C LEU A 33 -8.07 0.30 4.21
N ALA A 34 -7.40 -0.02 5.33
CA ALA A 34 -7.25 -1.38 5.84
C ALA A 34 -8.60 -2.02 6.19
N GLU A 35 -9.51 -1.31 6.87
CA GLU A 35 -10.86 -1.81 7.18
C GLU A 35 -11.68 -2.06 5.91
N LEU A 36 -11.61 -1.14 4.95
CA LEU A 36 -12.39 -1.24 3.72
C LEU A 36 -11.95 -2.42 2.85
N LEU A 37 -10.64 -2.54 2.61
CA LEU A 37 -10.07 -3.60 1.79
C LEU A 37 -10.07 -4.94 2.53
N GLY A 38 -9.94 -4.93 3.86
CA GLY A 38 -9.97 -6.11 4.72
C GLY A 38 -11.27 -6.92 4.68
N ARG A 39 -12.33 -6.34 4.08
CA ARG A 39 -13.58 -7.08 3.77
C ARG A 39 -13.39 -8.13 2.67
N LYS A 40 -12.34 -8.00 1.87
CA LYS A 40 -12.07 -8.86 0.70
C LYS A 40 -10.73 -9.59 0.79
N VAL A 41 -9.77 -9.02 1.52
CA VAL A 41 -8.41 -9.57 1.61
C VAL A 41 -7.95 -9.68 3.06
N PRO A 42 -7.06 -10.62 3.40
CA PRO A 42 -6.41 -10.63 4.70
C PRO A 42 -5.66 -9.32 4.96
N VAL A 43 -5.74 -8.85 6.20
CA VAL A 43 -5.02 -7.65 6.67
C VAL A 43 -4.28 -8.01 7.96
N GLU A 44 -2.98 -7.73 7.96
CA GLU A 44 -2.12 -7.88 9.13
C GLU A 44 -1.71 -6.49 9.64
N PRO A 45 -2.02 -6.14 10.91
CA PRO A 45 -1.52 -4.92 11.51
C PRO A 45 -0.02 -5.04 11.79
N LEU A 46 0.74 -4.01 11.42
CA LEU A 46 2.18 -3.90 11.64
C LEU A 46 2.50 -2.72 12.57
N PRO A 47 3.69 -2.70 13.21
CA PRO A 47 4.15 -1.50 13.91
C PRO A 47 4.23 -0.31 12.94
N GLY A 48 3.29 0.64 13.07
CA GLY A 48 3.22 1.84 12.22
C GLY A 48 2.51 1.64 10.88
N GLY A 49 1.76 0.55 10.69
CA GLY A 49 1.14 0.27 9.40
C GLY A 49 0.22 -0.94 9.32
N TYR A 50 -0.08 -1.32 8.09
CA TYR A 50 -0.86 -2.51 7.74
C TYR A 50 -0.26 -3.18 6.51
N ARG A 51 -0.32 -4.51 6.48
CA ARG A 51 -0.05 -5.33 5.30
C ARG A 51 -1.36 -5.93 4.80
N LEU A 52 -1.58 -5.85 3.50
CA LEU A 52 -2.72 -6.44 2.79
C LEU A 52 -2.19 -7.51 1.83
N ASP A 53 -2.71 -8.72 1.94
CA ASP A 53 -2.38 -9.84 1.05
C ASP A 53 -3.47 -10.00 -0.01
N PHE A 54 -3.19 -9.69 -1.27
CA PHE A 54 -4.19 -9.79 -2.34
C PHE A 54 -4.16 -11.14 -3.06
N GLY A 55 -3.30 -12.08 -2.64
CA GLY A 55 -3.05 -13.37 -3.31
C GLY A 55 -2.30 -13.27 -4.64
N ILE A 56 -2.38 -12.13 -5.33
CA ILE A 56 -1.65 -11.80 -6.57
C ILE A 56 -0.52 -10.77 -6.34
N GLY A 57 -0.31 -10.38 -5.09
CA GLY A 57 0.62 -9.35 -4.67
C GLY A 57 0.29 -8.82 -3.29
N GLU A 58 1.13 -7.93 -2.77
CA GLU A 58 0.99 -7.36 -1.43
C GLU A 58 0.87 -5.84 -1.50
N GLY A 59 0.14 -5.27 -0.53
CA GLY A 59 0.10 -3.83 -0.28
C GLY A 59 0.57 -3.52 1.14
N LEU A 60 1.50 -2.59 1.29
CA LEU A 60 1.94 -2.07 2.58
C LEU A 60 1.50 -0.61 2.73
N LEU A 61 0.88 -0.32 3.88
CA LEU A 61 0.45 1.01 4.30
C LEU A 61 1.28 1.42 5.52
N ASN A 62 2.16 2.41 5.37
CA ASN A 62 2.95 2.92 6.48
C ASN A 62 2.57 4.37 6.76
N PHE A 63 2.11 4.65 7.98
CA PHE A 63 1.74 6.00 8.38
C PHE A 63 2.84 6.65 9.23
N GLY A 64 3.27 7.84 8.82
CA GLY A 64 4.12 8.74 9.59
C GLY A 64 3.33 9.98 10.03
N PRO A 65 3.92 10.90 10.81
CA PRO A 65 3.20 12.05 11.36
C PRO A 65 2.59 12.99 10.30
N GLU A 66 3.20 13.09 9.12
CA GLU A 66 2.75 14.00 8.05
C GLU A 66 2.63 13.32 6.68
N SER A 67 2.76 11.99 6.61
CA SER A 67 2.58 11.27 5.35
C SER A 67 2.08 9.85 5.53
N LEU A 68 1.35 9.38 4.51
CA LEU A 68 1.02 7.98 4.31
C LEU A 68 1.83 7.46 3.12
N SER A 69 2.65 6.45 3.37
CA SER A 69 3.40 5.75 2.33
C SER A 69 2.67 4.48 1.92
N LEU A 70 2.53 4.29 0.62
CA LEU A 70 1.96 3.10 0.00
C LEU A 70 3.08 2.37 -0.75
N LEU A 71 3.13 1.05 -0.61
CA LEU A 71 3.99 0.20 -1.41
C LEU A 71 3.16 -0.98 -1.90
N VAL A 72 3.31 -1.32 -3.17
CA VAL A 72 2.66 -2.46 -3.79
C VAL A 72 3.73 -3.33 -4.41
N THR A 73 3.65 -4.64 -4.19
CA THR A 73 4.47 -5.63 -4.88
C THR A 73 3.59 -6.64 -5.62
N ALA A 74 4.05 -7.12 -6.77
CA ALA A 74 3.40 -8.18 -7.53
C ALA A 74 4.38 -8.87 -8.46
N ASP A 75 4.06 -10.09 -8.91
CA ASP A 75 4.92 -10.88 -9.79
C ASP A 75 4.92 -10.38 -11.24
N ASP A 76 3.86 -9.67 -11.66
CA ASP A 76 3.69 -9.18 -13.01
C ASP A 76 3.09 -7.75 -13.06
N GLY A 77 3.28 -7.09 -14.21
CA GLY A 77 2.89 -5.69 -14.38
C GLY A 77 1.38 -5.44 -14.38
N ALA A 78 0.57 -6.43 -14.81
CA ALA A 78 -0.89 -6.30 -14.79
C ALA A 78 -1.40 -6.38 -13.34
N SER A 79 -0.90 -7.33 -12.55
CA SER A 79 -1.20 -7.43 -11.12
C SER A 79 -0.75 -6.17 -10.37
N LEU A 80 0.48 -5.69 -10.62
CA LEU A 80 0.99 -4.44 -10.02
C LEU A 80 0.08 -3.25 -10.36
N SER A 81 -0.30 -3.10 -11.64
CA SER A 81 -1.16 -2.00 -12.05
C SER A 81 -2.57 -2.09 -11.45
N ASN A 82 -3.13 -3.28 -11.34
CA ASN A 82 -4.45 -3.45 -10.74
C ASN A 82 -4.44 -3.09 -9.24
N LEU A 83 -3.43 -3.55 -8.51
CA LEU A 83 -3.30 -3.31 -7.07
C LEU A 83 -3.05 -1.83 -6.77
N ARG A 84 -2.15 -1.16 -7.51
CA ARG A 84 -1.88 0.27 -7.32
C ARG A 84 -3.12 1.13 -7.61
N ASP A 85 -3.89 0.80 -8.65
CA ASP A 85 -5.12 1.53 -9.00
C ASP A 85 -6.20 1.30 -7.94
N ALA A 86 -6.35 0.06 -7.45
CA ALA A 86 -7.29 -0.24 -6.37
C ALA A 86 -6.97 0.58 -5.11
N LEU A 87 -5.71 0.62 -4.67
CA LEU A 87 -5.30 1.40 -3.50
C LEU A 87 -5.51 2.91 -3.72
N ALA A 88 -5.14 3.43 -4.89
CA ALA A 88 -5.31 4.85 -5.22
C ALA A 88 -6.78 5.27 -5.21
N VAL A 89 -7.65 4.55 -5.93
CA VAL A 89 -9.07 4.89 -6.03
C VAL A 89 -9.75 4.92 -4.66
N HIS A 90 -9.45 3.95 -3.79
CA HIS A 90 -10.05 3.91 -2.46
C HIS A 90 -9.50 5.02 -1.56
N LEU A 91 -8.19 5.28 -1.58
CA LEU A 91 -7.61 6.34 -0.76
C LEU A 91 -8.07 7.74 -1.20
N GLU A 92 -8.09 8.03 -2.50
CA GLU A 92 -8.56 9.33 -3.01
C GLU A 92 -10.06 9.56 -2.75
N ARG A 93 -10.87 8.49 -2.77
CA ARG A 93 -12.29 8.57 -2.39
C ARG A 93 -12.47 8.87 -0.90
N LEU A 94 -11.71 8.17 -0.03
CA LEU A 94 -11.73 8.42 1.41
C LEU A 94 -11.26 9.84 1.73
N GLY A 95 -10.18 10.28 1.10
CA GLY A 95 -9.55 11.57 1.28
C GLY A 95 -10.06 12.68 0.37
N HIS A 96 -11.24 12.51 -0.26
CA HIS A 96 -11.75 13.47 -1.25
C HIS A 96 -11.89 14.89 -0.66
N ARG A 97 -12.33 15.00 0.59
CA ARG A 97 -12.47 16.29 1.30
C ARG A 97 -11.13 16.96 1.58
N ASP A 98 -10.09 16.16 1.81
CA ASP A 98 -8.71 16.63 2.02
C ASP A 98 -7.91 16.71 0.72
N ASN A 99 -8.57 16.49 -0.43
CA ASN A 99 -7.96 16.50 -1.76
C ASN A 99 -6.72 15.59 -1.87
N LEU A 100 -6.77 14.43 -1.20
CA LEU A 100 -5.67 13.47 -1.27
C LEU A 100 -5.50 12.96 -2.70
N ARG A 101 -4.24 12.88 -3.13
CA ARG A 101 -3.84 12.36 -4.43
C ARG A 101 -2.73 11.34 -4.29
N VAL A 102 -2.86 10.23 -5.02
CA VAL A 102 -1.86 9.18 -5.06
C VAL A 102 -1.08 9.29 -6.35
N VAL A 103 0.23 9.52 -6.23
CA VAL A 103 1.14 9.58 -7.37
C VAL A 103 2.15 8.46 -7.23
N TRP A 104 1.99 7.43 -8.06
CA TRP A 104 2.86 6.25 -8.09
C TRP A 104 4.20 6.54 -8.77
N ARG A 105 5.24 5.87 -8.30
CA ARG A 105 6.58 5.78 -8.90
C ARG A 105 6.98 4.33 -9.10
#